data_AF-A0A8S9Z3P1-F1
#
_entry.id   AF-A0A8S9Z3P1-F1
#
_cell.length_a   1.000
_cell.length_b   1.000
_cell.length_c   1.000
_cell.angle_alpha   90.00
_cell.angle_beta   90.00
_cell.angle_gamma   90.00
#
_symmetry.space_group_name_H-M   'P 1'
#
loop_
_entity.id
_entity.type
_entity.pdbx_description
1 polymer ?
#
loop_
_entity_poly.entity_id
_entity_poly.type
_entity_poly.pdbx_seq_one_letter_code
_entity_poly.pdbx_strand_id
1 'polypeptide(L)'
;MAYPGYRIGPNGETYNPTLKAPKEINLEEDCMALNNAMEGAGTDEDTVIDILGHRTLKQRLAIRDRYKATFGEDLLDKLTGELTGNFEELIQMLLGDSATTKAKALYKAMAGGGTKESVIIEILCTASNKEIRDIKQAYLEVLAQDGKSDPSRTLESDIKEDLSGDFERLAVALLQGAREELSQEQVEMLKRQGIQGILNKQLVNKDVEDLYKAGEDRMGTDEGTFIRILSTRNVWHLQAVSKLYEQKTKKSLMETIESETSGTFERALKLTLLTCLNRIEAYATLLKEAMDGLGTTDSTLMRIVATRCEVRMDQIELAHIHKYSRKNRLELHDHRLWM
;
A
#
# COMPACT_ATOMS: atom_id res chain seq x y z
N MET A 1 -3.97 -0.95 9.12
CA MET A 1 -3.05 -0.09 9.88
C MET A 1 -2.21 -1.01 10.73
N ALA A 2 -0.88 -0.97 10.62
CA ALA A 2 -0.11 -1.06 11.85
C ALA A 2 -0.31 0.33 12.48
N TYR A 3 -0.96 0.40 13.63
CA TYR A 3 -1.04 1.66 14.36
C TYR A 3 0.40 2.14 14.59
N PRO A 4 0.71 3.44 14.45
CA PRO A 4 2.05 3.95 14.73
C PRO A 4 2.43 3.51 16.15
N GLY A 5 3.45 2.64 16.27
CA GLY A 5 3.92 2.11 17.55
C GLY A 5 3.32 0.78 18.04
N TYR A 6 2.31 0.19 17.37
CA TYR A 6 1.70 -1.05 17.83
C TYR A 6 1.56 -2.09 16.72
N ARG A 7 2.34 -3.17 16.85
CA ARG A 7 2.25 -4.39 16.04
C ARG A 7 1.02 -5.21 16.47
N ILE A 8 -0.20 -4.68 16.35
CA ILE A 8 -1.43 -5.41 16.68
C ILE A 8 -2.32 -5.42 15.44
N GLY A 9 -2.79 -6.61 15.06
CA GLY A 9 -3.66 -6.80 13.93
C GLY A 9 -5.14 -6.57 14.19
N PRO A 10 -5.96 -6.58 13.13
CA PRO A 10 -7.40 -6.41 13.25
C PRO A 10 -8.04 -7.42 14.22
N ASN A 11 -7.43 -8.59 14.45
CA ASN A 11 -7.91 -9.61 15.37
C ASN A 11 -7.11 -9.67 16.69
N GLY A 12 -6.26 -8.67 16.97
CA GLY A 12 -5.45 -8.61 18.19
C GLY A 12 -4.08 -9.30 18.11
N GLU A 13 -3.70 -9.80 16.93
CA GLU A 13 -2.47 -10.57 16.70
C GLU A 13 -1.20 -9.71 16.64
N THR A 14 -0.07 -10.19 17.17
CA THR A 14 1.24 -9.51 17.09
C THR A 14 2.10 -10.02 15.94
N TYR A 15 2.78 -9.11 15.23
CA TYR A 15 3.43 -9.41 13.94
C TYR A 15 4.96 -9.56 13.99
N ASN A 16 5.50 -10.49 13.19
CA ASN A 16 6.92 -10.68 12.91
C ASN A 16 7.25 -10.29 11.46
N PRO A 17 8.37 -9.59 11.19
CA PRO A 17 8.78 -9.17 9.84
C PRO A 17 9.32 -10.33 9.00
N THR A 18 9.19 -10.20 7.67
CA THR A 18 9.60 -11.24 6.69
C THR A 18 11.04 -11.20 6.27
N LEU A 19 11.57 -9.99 6.09
CA LEU A 19 12.95 -9.82 5.71
C LEU A 19 13.84 -10.50 6.77
N LYS A 20 14.52 -11.58 6.37
CA LYS A 20 15.54 -12.23 7.20
C LYS A 20 16.83 -11.43 7.11
N ALA A 21 16.78 -10.19 7.59
CA ALA A 21 17.95 -9.34 7.65
C ALA A 21 18.88 -9.80 8.79
N PRO A 22 20.21 -9.74 8.60
CA PRO A 22 21.15 -9.92 9.70
C PRO A 22 20.84 -8.94 10.84
N LYS A 23 20.95 -9.40 12.10
CA LYS A 23 20.75 -8.51 13.27
C LYS A 23 21.81 -7.42 13.34
N GLU A 24 23.03 -7.77 12.95
CA GLU A 24 24.19 -6.90 12.86
C GLU A 24 24.76 -7.03 11.45
N ILE A 25 25.23 -5.91 10.90
CA ILE A 25 25.83 -5.85 9.57
C ILE A 25 27.16 -5.11 9.67
N ASN A 26 28.09 -5.44 8.79
CA ASN A 26 29.37 -4.74 8.66
C ASN A 26 29.21 -3.67 7.59
N LEU A 27 29.01 -2.41 8.00
CA LEU A 27 28.76 -1.31 7.07
C LEU A 27 29.96 -1.05 6.16
N GLU A 28 31.19 -1.18 6.66
CA GLU A 28 32.37 -1.03 5.81
C GLU A 28 32.42 -2.10 4.71
N GLU A 29 32.19 -3.36 5.07
CA GLU A 29 32.21 -4.48 4.12
C GLU A 29 31.10 -4.40 3.09
N ASP A 30 29.86 -4.09 3.51
CA ASP A 30 28.73 -3.87 2.60
C ASP A 30 29.05 -2.72 1.61
N CYS A 31 29.62 -1.61 2.09
CA CYS A 31 29.98 -0.48 1.23
C CYS A 31 31.11 -0.82 0.25
N MET A 32 32.14 -1.54 0.69
CA MET A 32 33.24 -1.96 -0.19
C MET A 32 32.76 -2.96 -1.24
N ALA A 33 31.93 -3.94 -0.86
CA ALA A 33 31.37 -4.90 -1.79
C ALA A 33 30.47 -4.22 -2.84
N LEU A 34 29.60 -3.30 -2.43
CA LEU A 34 28.80 -2.50 -3.35
C LEU A 34 29.65 -1.64 -4.28
N ASN A 35 30.71 -1.00 -3.76
CA ASN A 35 31.61 -0.22 -4.60
C ASN A 35 32.27 -1.09 -5.67
N ASN A 36 32.85 -2.22 -5.27
CA ASN A 36 33.51 -3.16 -6.19
C ASN A 36 32.53 -3.74 -7.21
N ALA A 37 31.28 -3.98 -6.82
CA ALA A 37 30.22 -4.45 -7.73
C ALA A 37 29.91 -3.45 -8.85
N MET A 38 30.24 -2.17 -8.65
CA MET A 38 30.02 -1.07 -9.60
C MET A 38 31.33 -0.57 -10.25
N GLU A 39 32.43 -1.32 -10.13
CA GLU A 39 33.71 -0.99 -10.77
C GLU A 39 33.88 -1.72 -12.11
N GLY A 40 34.36 -0.98 -13.12
CA GLY A 40 34.68 -1.54 -14.44
C GLY A 40 33.53 -1.48 -15.42
N ALA A 41 33.50 -2.40 -16.39
CA ALA A 41 32.48 -2.44 -17.42
C ALA A 41 31.32 -3.36 -16.98
N GLY A 42 30.13 -2.77 -16.81
CA GLY A 42 28.96 -3.46 -16.29
C GLY A 42 28.87 -3.43 -14.76
N THR A 43 27.86 -4.10 -14.21
CA THR A 43 27.59 -4.13 -12.77
C THR A 43 27.36 -5.56 -12.32
N ASP A 44 27.95 -5.94 -11.18
CA ASP A 44 27.64 -7.19 -10.50
C ASP A 44 26.30 -7.06 -9.76
N GLU A 45 25.21 -7.25 -10.51
CA GLU A 45 23.84 -7.15 -10.01
C GLU A 45 23.54 -8.17 -8.90
N ASP A 46 24.17 -9.35 -8.94
CA ASP A 46 24.00 -10.40 -7.92
C ASP A 46 24.48 -9.90 -6.55
N THR A 47 25.67 -9.28 -6.49
CA THR A 47 26.16 -8.66 -5.25
C THR A 47 25.24 -7.55 -4.74
N VAL A 48 24.68 -6.74 -5.64
CA VAL A 48 23.71 -5.69 -5.27
C VAL A 48 22.44 -6.30 -4.65
N ILE A 49 21.92 -7.38 -5.24
CA ILE A 49 20.74 -8.10 -4.75
C ILE A 49 21.03 -8.77 -3.39
N ASP A 50 22.14 -9.48 -3.26
CA ASP A 50 22.53 -10.20 -2.04
C ASP A 50 22.71 -9.25 -0.85
N ILE A 51 23.13 -8.01 -1.10
CA ILE A 51 23.22 -6.98 -0.07
C ILE A 51 21.87 -6.29 0.10
N LEU A 52 21.39 -5.51 -0.88
CA LEU A 52 20.24 -4.62 -0.69
C LEU A 52 18.88 -5.35 -0.60
N GLY A 53 18.78 -6.56 -1.17
CA GLY A 53 17.62 -7.43 -1.03
C GLY A 53 17.48 -8.00 0.39
N HIS A 54 18.59 -8.11 1.13
CA HIS A 54 18.66 -8.76 2.44
C HIS A 54 18.98 -7.79 3.60
N ARG A 55 18.64 -6.50 3.46
CA ARG A 55 18.87 -5.46 4.46
C ARG A 55 17.58 -4.66 4.71
N THR A 56 17.27 -4.40 5.97
CA THR A 56 16.12 -3.53 6.34
C THR A 56 16.33 -2.13 5.78
N LEU A 57 15.28 -1.33 5.62
CA LEU A 57 15.37 0.05 5.17
C LEU A 57 16.32 0.83 6.09
N LYS A 58 16.23 0.61 7.41
CA LYS A 58 17.17 1.22 8.37
C LYS A 58 18.63 0.88 8.05
N GLN A 59 18.91 -0.38 7.74
CA GLN A 59 20.26 -0.83 7.37
C GLN A 59 20.69 -0.28 6.01
N ARG A 60 19.81 -0.32 5.00
CA ARG A 60 20.07 0.23 3.66
C ARG A 60 20.40 1.72 3.69
N LEU A 61 19.66 2.50 4.48
CA LEU A 61 19.95 3.92 4.68
C LEU A 61 21.27 4.13 5.41
N ALA A 62 21.58 3.30 6.42
CA ALA A 62 22.89 3.35 7.09
C ALA A 62 24.05 3.00 6.15
N ILE A 63 23.85 2.03 5.23
CA ILE A 63 24.81 1.71 4.17
C ILE A 63 24.98 2.90 3.23
N ARG A 64 23.90 3.53 2.77
CA ARG A 64 23.95 4.72 1.91
C ARG A 64 24.71 5.88 2.57
N ASP A 65 24.42 6.17 3.84
CA ASP A 65 25.11 7.22 4.60
C ASP A 65 26.60 6.91 4.74
N ARG A 66 26.95 5.65 5.05
CA ARG A 66 28.34 5.21 5.15
C ARG A 66 29.05 5.28 3.81
N TYR A 67 28.42 4.81 2.75
CA TYR A 67 28.98 4.82 1.39
C TYR A 67 29.38 6.24 1.00
N LYS A 68 28.49 7.22 1.24
CA LYS A 68 28.78 8.64 1.02
C LYS A 68 29.95 9.16 1.85
N ALA A 69 30.05 8.76 3.12
CA ALA A 69 31.17 9.15 3.97
C ALA A 69 32.51 8.53 3.52
N THR A 70 32.50 7.33 2.99
CA THR A 70 33.70 6.58 2.57
C THR A 70 34.19 7.01 1.18
N PHE A 71 33.28 7.15 0.21
CA PHE A 71 33.63 7.34 -1.21
C PHE A 71 33.31 8.75 -1.72
N GLY A 72 32.59 9.57 -0.95
CA GLY A 72 32.23 10.94 -1.34
C GLY A 72 31.09 11.04 -2.36
N GLU A 73 30.48 9.92 -2.73
CA GLU A 73 29.39 9.81 -3.72
C GLU A 73 28.13 9.21 -3.08
N ASP A 74 26.94 9.63 -3.54
CA ASP A 74 25.69 9.04 -3.05
C ASP A 74 25.47 7.65 -3.65
N LEU A 75 25.23 6.65 -2.80
CA LEU A 75 25.04 5.26 -3.25
C LEU A 75 23.87 5.10 -4.23
N LEU A 76 22.77 5.83 -4.02
CA LEU A 76 21.62 5.71 -4.91
C LEU A 76 21.98 6.30 -6.28
N ASP A 77 22.56 7.49 -6.30
CA ASP A 77 22.97 8.14 -7.55
C ASP A 77 23.94 7.25 -8.33
N LYS A 78 24.95 6.68 -7.65
CA LYS A 78 25.92 5.76 -8.24
C LYS A 78 25.24 4.51 -8.82
N LEU A 79 24.38 3.82 -8.05
CA LEU A 79 23.64 2.65 -8.55
C LEU A 79 22.73 3.00 -9.74
N THR A 80 22.03 4.14 -9.71
CA THR A 80 21.16 4.55 -10.82
C THR A 80 21.93 5.00 -12.07
N GLY A 81 23.22 5.34 -11.94
CA GLY A 81 24.09 5.58 -13.09
C GLY A 81 24.56 4.30 -13.78
N GLU A 82 24.55 3.18 -13.06
CA GLU A 82 25.04 1.87 -13.52
C GLU A 82 23.92 0.94 -13.99
N LEU A 83 22.74 1.03 -13.35
CA LEU A 83 21.59 0.18 -13.59
C LEU A 83 20.60 0.83 -14.57
N THR A 84 19.79 0.00 -15.23
CA THR A 84 18.70 0.49 -16.09
C THR A 84 17.40 -0.31 -15.91
N GLY A 85 16.28 0.27 -16.33
CA GLY A 85 14.99 -0.44 -16.42
C GLY A 85 14.38 -0.79 -15.05
N ASN A 86 13.76 -1.98 -14.95
CA ASN A 86 13.02 -2.39 -13.75
C ASN A 86 13.94 -2.54 -12.53
N PHE A 87 15.19 -2.98 -12.72
CA PHE A 87 16.10 -3.17 -11.60
C PHE A 87 16.54 -1.84 -11.00
N GLU A 88 16.86 -0.85 -11.84
CA GLU A 88 17.12 0.53 -11.41
C GLU A 88 15.92 1.10 -10.62
N GLU A 89 14.69 0.95 -11.13
CA GLU A 89 13.50 1.45 -10.45
C GLU A 89 13.26 0.71 -9.12
N LEU A 90 13.56 -0.59 -9.03
CA LEU A 90 13.48 -1.34 -7.77
C LEU A 90 14.49 -0.83 -6.75
N ILE A 91 15.75 -0.61 -7.14
CA ILE A 91 16.79 -0.07 -6.26
C ILE A 91 16.40 1.31 -5.72
N GLN A 92 15.84 2.18 -6.56
CA GLN A 92 15.29 3.47 -6.10
C GLN A 92 14.21 3.30 -5.02
N MET A 93 13.33 2.29 -5.15
CA MET A 93 12.30 2.00 -4.14
C MET A 93 12.89 1.41 -2.85
N LEU A 94 13.93 0.56 -2.94
CA LEU A 94 14.56 -0.08 -1.78
C LEU A 94 15.42 0.89 -0.95
N LEU A 95 16.04 1.89 -1.61
CA LEU A 95 16.86 2.93 -0.97
C LEU A 95 16.10 4.24 -0.71
N GLY A 96 14.85 4.33 -1.14
CA GLY A 96 13.97 5.47 -0.92
C GLY A 96 13.03 5.26 0.28
N ASP A 97 12.44 6.35 0.77
CA ASP A 97 11.34 6.23 1.72
C ASP A 97 10.01 5.88 1.02
N SER A 98 9.10 5.27 1.78
CA SER A 98 7.84 4.78 1.23
C SER A 98 6.92 5.90 0.72
N ALA A 99 6.96 7.09 1.32
CA ALA A 99 6.09 8.20 0.94
C ALA A 99 6.53 8.79 -0.40
N THR A 100 7.83 9.04 -0.58
CA THR A 100 8.41 9.48 -1.85
C THR A 100 8.18 8.48 -2.97
N THR A 101 8.36 7.19 -2.69
CA THR A 101 8.08 6.12 -3.67
C THR A 101 6.64 6.16 -4.16
N LYS A 102 5.67 6.26 -3.25
CA LYS A 102 4.24 6.34 -3.57
C LYS A 102 3.88 7.66 -4.25
N ALA A 103 4.46 8.78 -3.83
CA ALA A 103 4.24 10.08 -4.44
C ALA A 103 4.73 10.13 -5.89
N LYS A 104 5.94 9.62 -6.18
CA LYS A 104 6.45 9.46 -7.55
C LYS A 104 5.55 8.56 -8.38
N ALA A 105 5.07 7.45 -7.81
CA ALA A 105 4.15 6.54 -8.50
C ALA A 105 2.81 7.22 -8.84
N LEU A 106 2.23 8.00 -7.92
CA LEU A 106 1.02 8.78 -8.18
C LEU A 106 1.26 9.85 -9.25
N TYR A 107 2.39 10.55 -9.20
CA TYR A 107 2.76 11.54 -10.20
C TYR A 107 2.85 10.91 -11.59
N LYS A 108 3.62 9.81 -11.73
CA LYS A 108 3.72 9.05 -12.98
C LYS A 108 2.38 8.45 -13.44
N ALA A 109 1.47 8.14 -12.52
CA ALA A 109 0.16 7.57 -12.84
C ALA A 109 -0.81 8.58 -13.47
N MET A 110 -0.63 9.87 -13.18
CA MET A 110 -1.44 10.98 -13.72
C MET A 110 -0.66 11.76 -14.80
N ALA A 111 0.65 11.52 -14.93
CA ALA A 111 1.44 12.14 -15.98
C ALA A 111 1.21 11.45 -17.35
N GLY A 112 0.76 12.24 -18.33
CA GLY A 112 0.76 11.84 -19.74
C GLY A 112 -0.63 11.55 -20.32
N GLY A 113 -0.67 10.74 -21.39
CA GLY A 113 -1.91 10.41 -22.09
C GLY A 113 -2.71 9.34 -21.35
N GLY A 114 -3.67 9.78 -20.52
CA GLY A 114 -4.54 8.91 -19.73
C GLY A 114 -4.01 8.66 -18.32
N THR A 115 -4.88 8.12 -17.46
CA THR A 115 -4.60 7.94 -16.03
C THR A 115 -4.45 6.46 -15.71
N LYS A 116 -3.48 6.09 -14.88
CA LYS A 116 -3.32 4.72 -14.36
C LYS A 116 -4.09 4.57 -13.05
N GLU A 117 -5.41 4.44 -13.11
CA GLU A 117 -6.26 4.41 -11.91
C GLU A 117 -5.92 3.24 -10.97
N SER A 118 -5.35 2.16 -11.50
CA SER A 118 -4.91 1.02 -10.68
C SER A 118 -3.83 1.36 -9.65
N VAL A 119 -2.92 2.28 -9.98
CA VAL A 119 -1.89 2.78 -9.05
C VAL A 119 -2.53 3.66 -7.97
N ILE A 120 -3.46 4.52 -8.36
CA ILE A 120 -4.20 5.39 -7.44
C ILE A 120 -5.02 4.53 -6.45
N ILE A 121 -5.71 3.51 -6.95
CA ILE A 121 -6.48 2.54 -6.14
C ILE A 121 -5.57 1.84 -5.13
N GLU A 122 -4.45 1.26 -5.56
CA GLU A 122 -3.53 0.56 -4.67
C GLU A 122 -3.05 1.45 -3.53
N ILE A 123 -2.60 2.67 -3.86
CA ILE A 123 -1.96 3.56 -2.90
C ILE A 123 -3.01 4.13 -1.95
N LEU A 124 -4.08 4.75 -2.46
CA LEU A 124 -5.04 5.46 -1.62
C LEU A 124 -5.93 4.51 -0.80
N CYS A 125 -6.38 3.39 -1.37
CA CYS A 125 -7.27 2.47 -0.66
C CYS A 125 -6.56 1.68 0.44
N THR A 126 -5.21 1.63 0.40
CA THR A 126 -4.43 0.87 1.39
C THR A 126 -3.69 1.73 2.43
N ALA A 127 -3.57 3.05 2.18
CA ALA A 127 -2.89 3.99 3.04
C ALA A 127 -3.64 4.26 4.37
N SER A 128 -2.86 4.50 5.41
CA SER A 128 -3.32 5.09 6.68
C SER A 128 -3.33 6.61 6.64
N ASN A 129 -3.98 7.26 7.61
CA ASN A 129 -3.98 8.73 7.73
C ASN A 129 -2.56 9.32 7.75
N LYS A 130 -1.64 8.69 8.50
CA LYS A 130 -0.23 9.09 8.52
C LYS A 130 0.40 8.96 7.13
N GLU A 131 0.25 7.81 6.49
CA GLU A 131 0.79 7.60 5.13
C GLU A 131 0.23 8.63 4.14
N ILE A 132 -1.07 8.94 4.18
CA ILE A 132 -1.66 9.97 3.31
C ILE A 132 -1.01 11.33 3.54
N ARG A 133 -0.79 11.76 4.80
CA ARG A 133 -0.10 13.03 5.09
C ARG A 133 1.33 13.03 4.56
N ASP A 134 2.08 11.95 4.81
CA ASP A 134 3.46 11.83 4.36
C ASP A 134 3.54 11.83 2.81
N ILE A 135 2.63 11.12 2.13
CA ILE A 135 2.54 11.08 0.66
C ILE A 135 2.22 12.45 0.09
N LYS A 136 1.27 13.20 0.67
CA LYS A 136 0.93 14.56 0.21
C LYS A 136 2.14 15.48 0.31
N GLN A 137 2.92 15.39 1.38
CA GLN A 137 4.15 16.18 1.54
C GLN A 137 5.21 15.78 0.50
N ALA A 138 5.49 14.49 0.35
CA ALA A 138 6.45 14.00 -0.63
C ALA A 138 6.04 14.34 -2.08
N TYR A 139 4.73 14.41 -2.36
CA TYR A 139 4.23 14.82 -3.67
C TYR A 139 4.59 16.27 -4.02
N LEU A 140 4.54 17.18 -3.04
CA LEU A 140 4.99 18.56 -3.25
C LEU A 140 6.48 18.63 -3.61
N GLU A 141 7.29 17.76 -3.00
CA GLU A 141 8.73 17.66 -3.32
C GLU A 141 8.96 17.12 -4.73
N VAL A 142 8.15 16.12 -5.16
CA VAL A 142 8.17 15.62 -6.54
C VAL A 142 7.81 16.72 -7.54
N LEU A 143 6.76 17.51 -7.26
CA LEU A 143 6.38 18.64 -8.11
C LEU A 143 7.48 19.72 -8.18
N ALA A 144 8.15 20.00 -7.06
CA ALA A 144 9.25 20.96 -7.02
C ALA A 144 10.45 20.51 -7.86
N GLN A 145 10.74 19.20 -7.88
CA GLN A 145 11.82 18.62 -8.69
C GLN A 145 11.52 18.64 -10.19
N ASP A 146 10.26 18.53 -10.60
CA ASP A 146 9.85 18.63 -12.00
C ASP A 146 10.11 20.04 -12.59
N GLY A 147 10.17 21.07 -11.74
CA GLY A 147 10.62 22.42 -12.10
C GLY A 147 9.67 23.20 -13.02
N LYS A 148 8.57 22.59 -13.48
CA LYS A 148 7.56 23.19 -14.37
C LYS A 148 6.18 23.32 -13.73
N SER A 149 6.04 22.87 -12.50
CA SER A 149 4.74 22.80 -11.83
C SER A 149 4.37 24.12 -11.15
N ASP A 150 3.08 24.47 -11.23
CA ASP A 150 2.48 25.59 -10.51
C ASP A 150 2.70 25.40 -8.99
N PRO A 151 3.18 26.43 -8.24
CA PRO A 151 3.36 26.34 -6.79
C PRO A 151 2.09 25.98 -5.99
N SER A 152 0.90 26.17 -6.56
CA SER A 152 -0.39 25.82 -5.96
C SER A 152 -0.87 24.41 -6.32
N ARG A 153 -0.18 23.72 -7.24
CA ARG A 153 -0.48 22.34 -7.64
C ARG A 153 -0.23 21.39 -6.46
N THR A 154 -1.14 20.44 -6.28
CA THR A 154 -1.10 19.46 -5.19
C THR A 154 -1.55 18.08 -5.70
N LEU A 155 -1.29 17.04 -4.92
CA LEU A 155 -1.84 15.70 -5.21
C LEU A 155 -3.38 15.74 -5.34
N GLU A 156 -4.06 16.58 -4.55
CA GLU A 156 -5.52 16.66 -4.61
C GLU A 156 -6.02 17.40 -5.85
N SER A 157 -5.30 18.43 -6.33
CA SER A 157 -5.68 19.10 -7.58
C SER A 157 -5.51 18.16 -8.76
N ASP A 158 -4.41 17.42 -8.83
CA ASP A 158 -4.14 16.47 -9.91
C ASP A 158 -5.18 15.36 -9.94
N ILE A 159 -5.55 14.84 -8.77
CA ILE A 159 -6.62 13.83 -8.66
C ILE A 159 -7.98 14.33 -9.17
N LYS A 160 -8.30 15.61 -8.94
CA LYS A 160 -9.54 16.23 -9.44
C LYS A 160 -9.50 16.57 -10.93
N GLU A 161 -8.31 16.70 -11.51
CA GLU A 161 -8.12 16.97 -12.93
C GLU A 161 -8.15 15.66 -13.74
N ASP A 162 -7.51 14.61 -13.24
CA ASP A 162 -7.34 13.32 -13.91
C ASP A 162 -8.53 12.36 -13.73
N LEU A 163 -9.25 12.44 -12.60
CA LEU A 163 -10.36 11.55 -12.31
C LEU A 163 -11.71 12.26 -12.46
N SER A 164 -12.77 11.47 -12.55
CA SER A 164 -14.15 11.98 -12.54
C SER A 164 -15.11 11.05 -11.80
N GLY A 165 -16.31 11.56 -11.51
CA GLY A 165 -17.41 10.79 -10.96
C GLY A 165 -17.16 10.28 -9.53
N ASP A 166 -17.77 9.15 -9.17
CA ASP A 166 -17.72 8.67 -7.79
C ASP A 166 -16.35 8.09 -7.39
N PHE A 167 -15.53 7.70 -8.36
CA PHE A 167 -14.14 7.32 -8.06
C PHE A 167 -13.30 8.54 -7.65
N GLU A 168 -13.43 9.68 -8.34
CA GLU A 168 -12.81 10.94 -7.92
C GLU A 168 -13.26 11.33 -6.50
N ARG A 169 -14.58 11.26 -6.24
CA ARG A 169 -15.15 11.59 -4.92
C ARG A 169 -14.59 10.70 -3.81
N LEU A 170 -14.44 9.39 -4.07
CA LEU A 170 -13.82 8.47 -3.13
C LEU A 170 -12.33 8.78 -2.93
N ALA A 171 -11.58 9.01 -4.00
CA ALA A 171 -10.17 9.34 -3.94
C ALA A 171 -9.92 10.61 -3.11
N VAL A 172 -10.70 11.67 -3.34
CA VAL A 172 -10.65 12.91 -2.55
C VAL A 172 -11.01 12.66 -1.09
N ALA A 173 -12.01 11.82 -0.80
CA ALA A 173 -12.38 11.48 0.57
C ALA A 173 -11.25 10.73 1.31
N LEU A 174 -10.58 9.79 0.64
CA LEU A 174 -9.42 9.07 1.19
C LEU A 174 -8.21 10.00 1.40
N LEU A 175 -7.99 10.96 0.49
CA LEU A 175 -6.91 11.97 0.57
C LEU A 175 -7.07 12.97 1.71
N GLN A 176 -8.24 13.04 2.34
CA GLN A 176 -8.40 13.81 3.58
C GLN A 176 -7.60 13.19 4.72
N GLY A 177 -7.27 11.89 4.67
CA GLY A 177 -6.48 11.21 5.70
C GLY A 177 -7.12 11.36 7.08
N ALA A 178 -8.44 11.31 7.14
CA ALA A 178 -9.25 11.64 8.32
C ALA A 178 -10.14 10.45 8.75
N ARG A 179 -9.69 9.22 8.50
CA ARG A 179 -10.37 8.03 9.04
C ARG A 179 -10.31 8.08 10.57
N GLU A 180 -11.39 7.69 11.24
CA GLU A 180 -11.44 7.55 12.68
C GLU A 180 -10.30 6.65 13.18
N GLU A 181 -9.58 7.12 14.20
CA GLU A 181 -8.53 6.37 14.90
C GLU A 181 -8.94 6.23 16.37
N LEU A 182 -8.47 5.17 17.03
CA LEU A 182 -8.73 4.98 18.45
C LEU A 182 -8.03 6.06 19.29
N SER A 183 -8.74 6.58 20.28
CA SER A 183 -8.11 7.32 21.37
C SER A 183 -7.21 6.41 22.20
N GLN A 184 -6.29 7.01 22.96
CA GLN A 184 -5.42 6.25 23.88
C GLN A 184 -6.24 5.40 24.87
N GLU A 185 -7.37 5.93 25.35
CA GLU A 185 -8.29 5.20 26.22
C GLU A 185 -8.89 3.98 25.50
N GLN A 186 -9.37 4.15 24.27
CA GLN A 186 -9.92 3.05 23.48
C GLN A 186 -8.86 1.99 23.15
N VAL A 187 -7.60 2.36 22.94
CA VAL A 187 -6.49 1.40 22.79
C VAL A 187 -6.31 0.56 24.07
N GLU A 188 -6.35 1.18 25.24
CA GLU A 188 -6.27 0.45 26.51
C GLU A 188 -7.50 -0.43 26.76
N MET A 189 -8.70 0.03 26.38
CA MET A 189 -9.92 -0.79 26.41
C MET A 189 -9.81 -2.00 25.48
N LEU A 190 -9.31 -1.81 24.25
CA LEU A 190 -9.10 -2.90 23.29
C LEU A 190 -8.19 -3.98 23.87
N LYS A 191 -7.10 -3.61 24.56
CA LYS A 191 -6.19 -4.57 25.21
C LYS A 191 -6.86 -5.34 26.36
N ARG A 192 -7.70 -4.68 27.15
CA ARG A 192 -8.31 -5.26 28.37
C ARG A 192 -9.57 -6.06 28.10
N GLN A 193 -10.40 -5.59 27.16
CA GLN A 193 -11.76 -6.07 26.93
C GLN A 193 -11.96 -6.65 25.52
N GLY A 194 -10.93 -6.58 24.66
CA GLY A 194 -11.03 -6.96 23.27
C GLY A 194 -11.88 -5.99 22.45
N ILE A 195 -12.15 -6.37 21.20
CA ILE A 195 -12.86 -5.53 20.22
C ILE A 195 -14.23 -5.07 20.74
N GLN A 196 -14.94 -5.93 21.48
CA GLN A 196 -16.28 -5.58 22.00
C GLN A 196 -16.28 -4.36 22.92
N GLY A 197 -15.17 -4.07 23.61
CA GLY A 197 -15.06 -2.91 24.51
C GLY A 197 -15.02 -1.56 23.77
N ILE A 198 -14.60 -1.54 22.50
CA ILE A 198 -14.44 -0.30 21.73
C ILE A 198 -15.58 -0.04 20.73
N LEU A 199 -16.51 -0.99 20.57
CA LEU A 199 -17.57 -0.90 19.56
C LEU A 199 -18.77 -0.07 20.04
N ASN A 200 -19.11 0.97 19.27
CA ASN A 200 -20.39 1.65 19.40
C ASN A 200 -21.48 0.87 18.65
N LYS A 201 -22.21 0.01 19.37
CA LYS A 201 -23.25 -0.85 18.79
C LYS A 201 -24.40 -0.08 18.13
N GLN A 202 -24.76 1.10 18.63
CA GLN A 202 -25.82 1.92 18.02
C GLN A 202 -25.35 2.45 16.66
N LEU A 203 -24.11 2.96 16.59
CA LEU A 203 -23.54 3.43 15.33
C LEU A 203 -23.36 2.29 14.32
N VAL A 204 -22.94 1.10 14.76
CA VAL A 204 -22.84 -0.09 13.89
C VAL A 204 -24.21 -0.44 13.30
N ASN A 205 -25.27 -0.48 14.12
CA ASN A 205 -26.61 -0.73 13.61
C ASN A 205 -27.07 0.34 12.62
N LYS A 206 -26.82 1.61 12.93
CA LYS A 206 -27.15 2.73 12.06
C LYS A 206 -26.44 2.64 10.70
N ASP A 207 -25.12 2.44 10.69
CA ASP A 207 -24.37 2.37 9.43
C ASP A 207 -24.76 1.13 8.60
N VAL A 208 -25.17 0.02 9.23
CA VAL A 208 -25.76 -1.13 8.51
C VAL A 208 -27.08 -0.75 7.85
N GLU A 209 -27.97 -0.06 8.57
CA GLU A 209 -29.24 0.40 8.01
C GLU A 209 -29.04 1.45 6.91
N ASP A 210 -28.10 2.38 7.08
CA ASP A 210 -27.74 3.39 6.09
C ASP A 210 -27.21 2.71 4.81
N LEU A 211 -26.31 1.72 4.92
CA LEU A 211 -25.78 0.98 3.76
C LEU A 211 -26.85 0.16 3.05
N TYR A 212 -27.75 -0.49 3.79
CA TYR A 212 -28.84 -1.26 3.20
C TYR A 212 -29.78 -0.34 2.41
N LYS A 213 -30.15 0.81 2.99
CA LYS A 213 -30.97 1.83 2.32
C LYS A 213 -30.26 2.50 1.15
N ALA A 214 -28.94 2.58 1.19
CA ALA A 214 -28.12 3.16 0.13
C ALA A 214 -27.92 2.23 -1.07
N GLY A 215 -28.23 0.93 -0.94
CA GLY A 215 -28.12 -0.04 -2.04
C GLY A 215 -29.40 -0.85 -2.19
N GLU A 216 -29.50 -1.94 -1.45
CA GLU A 216 -30.53 -2.98 -1.68
C GLU A 216 -31.99 -2.54 -1.51
N ASP A 217 -32.29 -1.51 -0.70
CA ASP A 217 -33.67 -1.02 -0.46
C ASP A 217 -34.10 0.08 -1.45
N ARG A 218 -33.35 0.29 -2.54
CA ARG A 218 -33.64 1.36 -3.50
C ARG A 218 -33.32 0.95 -4.94
N MET A 219 -33.80 1.76 -5.89
CA MET A 219 -33.37 1.69 -7.28
C MET A 219 -32.14 2.58 -7.47
N GLY A 220 -31.07 2.00 -8.02
CA GLY A 220 -29.75 2.65 -8.10
C GLY A 220 -29.07 2.75 -6.72
N THR A 221 -27.95 3.45 -6.65
CA THR A 221 -27.09 3.45 -5.45
C THR A 221 -26.98 4.86 -4.88
N ASP A 222 -26.81 4.99 -3.56
CA ASP A 222 -26.30 6.21 -2.93
C ASP A 222 -24.81 6.04 -2.67
N GLU A 223 -24.02 6.37 -3.69
CA GLU A 223 -22.56 6.28 -3.68
C GLU A 223 -21.97 7.15 -2.55
N GLY A 224 -22.62 8.27 -2.23
CA GLY A 224 -22.20 9.17 -1.16
C GLY A 224 -22.20 8.51 0.22
N THR A 225 -23.20 7.67 0.51
CA THR A 225 -23.26 6.93 1.77
C THR A 225 -22.17 5.86 1.85
N PHE A 226 -21.93 5.11 0.77
CA PHE A 226 -20.81 4.16 0.70
C PHE A 226 -19.46 4.85 0.88
N ILE A 227 -19.21 5.95 0.17
CA ILE A 227 -17.98 6.74 0.27
C ILE A 227 -17.78 7.23 1.71
N ARG A 228 -18.80 7.87 2.30
CA ARG A 228 -18.73 8.41 3.66
C ARG A 228 -18.37 7.32 4.67
N ILE A 229 -19.09 6.20 4.68
CA ILE A 229 -18.89 5.15 5.68
C ILE A 229 -17.54 4.45 5.48
N LEU A 230 -17.21 4.05 4.25
CA LEU A 230 -16.00 3.28 3.97
C LEU A 230 -14.72 4.11 4.06
N SER A 231 -14.76 5.43 3.85
CA SER A 231 -13.58 6.30 3.99
C SER A 231 -13.35 6.80 5.42
N THR A 232 -14.41 6.96 6.23
CA THR A 232 -14.30 7.61 7.56
C THR A 232 -14.26 6.65 8.74
N ARG A 233 -14.95 5.50 8.70
CA ARG A 233 -15.03 4.60 9.87
C ARG A 233 -13.72 3.87 10.14
N ASN A 234 -13.41 3.64 11.41
CA ASN A 234 -12.24 2.85 11.80
C ASN A 234 -12.39 1.36 11.40
N VAL A 235 -11.28 0.63 11.38
CA VAL A 235 -11.23 -0.75 10.87
C VAL A 235 -12.13 -1.72 11.65
N TRP A 236 -12.18 -1.63 12.97
CA TRP A 236 -12.99 -2.54 13.80
C TRP A 236 -14.49 -2.25 13.66
N HIS A 237 -14.85 -0.98 13.49
CA HIS A 237 -16.21 -0.59 13.18
C HIS A 237 -16.66 -1.18 11.84
N LEU A 238 -15.85 -1.05 10.79
CA LEU A 238 -16.16 -1.61 9.47
C LEU A 238 -16.25 -3.14 9.48
N GLN A 239 -15.43 -3.82 10.27
CA GLN A 239 -15.56 -5.27 10.48
C GLN A 239 -16.88 -5.64 11.16
N ALA A 240 -17.28 -4.90 12.19
CA ALA A 240 -18.55 -5.11 12.88
C ALA A 240 -19.75 -4.83 11.97
N VAL A 241 -19.69 -3.75 11.18
CA VAL A 241 -20.69 -3.41 10.16
C VAL A 241 -20.79 -4.52 9.12
N SER A 242 -19.68 -4.96 8.52
CA SER A 242 -19.69 -6.01 7.49
C SER A 242 -20.32 -7.30 8.00
N LYS A 243 -19.97 -7.71 9.23
CA LYS A 243 -20.53 -8.92 9.85
C LYS A 243 -22.03 -8.78 10.13
N LEU A 244 -22.45 -7.67 10.70
CA LEU A 244 -23.87 -7.45 11.03
C LEU A 244 -24.73 -7.26 9.78
N TYR A 245 -24.18 -6.60 8.75
CA TYR A 245 -24.82 -6.44 7.45
C TYR A 245 -25.20 -7.81 6.88
N GLU A 246 -24.23 -8.70 6.71
CA GLU A 246 -24.44 -10.06 6.19
C GLU A 246 -25.45 -10.85 7.03
N GLN A 247 -25.42 -10.71 8.36
CA GLN A 247 -26.39 -11.36 9.23
C GLN A 247 -27.82 -10.90 8.99
N LYS A 248 -28.04 -9.60 8.75
CA LYS A 248 -29.37 -8.99 8.55
C LYS A 248 -29.89 -9.18 7.13
N THR A 249 -29.06 -8.97 6.11
CA THR A 249 -29.48 -8.97 4.70
C THR A 249 -29.34 -10.33 4.03
N LYS A 250 -28.55 -11.26 4.62
CA LYS A 250 -28.15 -12.54 4.02
C LYS A 250 -27.27 -12.40 2.77
N LYS A 251 -26.77 -11.20 2.51
CA LYS A 251 -25.83 -10.87 1.44
C LYS A 251 -24.65 -10.12 2.05
N SER A 252 -23.43 -10.51 1.70
CA SER A 252 -22.24 -9.84 2.25
C SER A 252 -22.14 -8.41 1.72
N LEU A 253 -21.55 -7.51 2.51
CA LEU A 253 -21.34 -6.12 2.05
C LEU A 253 -20.45 -6.04 0.79
N MET A 254 -19.52 -6.99 0.61
CA MET A 254 -18.73 -7.09 -0.61
C MET A 254 -19.60 -7.43 -1.83
N GLU A 255 -20.50 -8.40 -1.73
CA GLU A 255 -21.44 -8.76 -2.81
C GLU A 255 -22.43 -7.63 -3.10
N THR A 256 -22.82 -6.85 -2.09
CA THR A 256 -23.65 -5.65 -2.30
C THR A 256 -22.88 -4.61 -3.09
N ILE A 257 -21.63 -4.31 -2.74
CA ILE A 257 -20.82 -3.36 -3.54
C ILE A 257 -20.70 -3.85 -4.99
N GLU A 258 -20.49 -5.16 -5.21
CA GLU A 258 -20.40 -5.77 -6.53
C GLU A 258 -21.69 -5.66 -7.36
N SER A 259 -22.88 -5.71 -6.75
CA SER A 259 -24.13 -5.57 -7.50
C SER A 259 -24.57 -4.12 -7.70
N GLU A 260 -24.21 -3.24 -6.77
CA GLU A 260 -24.70 -1.86 -6.73
C GLU A 260 -23.75 -0.86 -7.41
N THR A 261 -22.51 -1.24 -7.68
CA THR A 261 -21.50 -0.36 -8.29
C THR A 261 -20.79 -1.05 -9.43
N SER A 262 -20.00 -0.32 -10.22
CA SER A 262 -19.25 -0.91 -11.32
C SER A 262 -17.89 -0.25 -11.55
N GLY A 263 -17.04 -0.92 -12.34
CA GLY A 263 -15.79 -0.38 -12.86
C GLY A 263 -14.79 0.04 -11.77
N THR A 264 -14.08 1.14 -12.02
CA THR A 264 -13.01 1.65 -11.15
C THR A 264 -13.53 2.01 -9.76
N PHE A 265 -14.74 2.55 -9.66
CA PHE A 265 -15.37 2.89 -8.38
C PHE A 265 -15.67 1.64 -7.54
N GLU A 266 -16.26 0.60 -8.13
CA GLU A 266 -16.50 -0.69 -7.46
C GLU A 266 -15.19 -1.29 -6.94
N ARG A 267 -14.17 -1.36 -7.80
CA ARG A 267 -12.85 -1.89 -7.43
C ARG A 267 -12.23 -1.14 -6.25
N ALA A 268 -12.34 0.19 -6.24
CA ALA A 268 -11.82 1.04 -5.17
C ALA A 268 -12.57 0.83 -3.84
N LEU A 269 -13.91 0.75 -3.86
CA LEU A 269 -14.72 0.46 -2.67
C LEU A 269 -14.39 -0.93 -2.09
N LYS A 270 -14.33 -1.95 -2.95
CA LYS A 270 -13.98 -3.32 -2.56
C LYS A 270 -12.61 -3.39 -1.93
N LEU A 271 -11.60 -2.76 -2.54
CA LEU A 271 -10.25 -2.76 -1.97
C LEU A 271 -10.18 -1.98 -0.65
N THR A 272 -10.90 -0.87 -0.52
CA THR A 272 -10.99 -0.09 0.72
C THR A 272 -11.60 -0.93 1.84
N LEU A 273 -12.72 -1.60 1.57
CA LEU A 273 -13.38 -2.48 2.54
C LEU A 273 -12.48 -3.69 2.87
N LEU A 274 -11.96 -4.40 1.87
CA LEU A 274 -11.08 -5.56 2.06
C LEU A 274 -9.82 -5.20 2.85
N THR A 275 -9.24 -4.02 2.64
CA THR A 275 -8.11 -3.53 3.43
C THR A 275 -8.42 -3.41 4.93
N CYS A 276 -9.68 -3.12 5.27
CA CYS A 276 -10.16 -3.04 6.65
C CYS A 276 -10.52 -4.42 7.21
N LEU A 277 -11.13 -5.28 6.40
CA LEU A 277 -11.54 -6.63 6.80
C LEU A 277 -10.35 -7.58 6.92
N ASN A 278 -9.53 -7.65 5.88
CA ASN A 278 -8.39 -8.54 5.75
C ASN A 278 -7.30 -7.90 4.87
N ARG A 279 -6.42 -7.10 5.50
CA ARG A 279 -5.34 -6.40 4.78
C ARG A 279 -4.35 -7.35 4.08
N ILE A 280 -4.13 -8.55 4.62
CA ILE A 280 -3.23 -9.52 3.97
C ILE A 280 -3.82 -9.96 2.64
N GLU A 281 -5.10 -10.31 2.65
CA GLU A 281 -5.83 -10.67 1.43
C GLU A 281 -5.93 -9.51 0.45
N ALA A 282 -6.11 -8.26 0.91
CA ALA A 282 -6.07 -7.08 0.05
C ALA A 282 -4.76 -6.98 -0.75
N TYR A 283 -3.60 -7.14 -0.09
CA TYR A 283 -2.31 -7.14 -0.79
C TYR A 283 -2.10 -8.38 -1.66
N ALA A 284 -2.57 -9.55 -1.24
CA ALA A 284 -2.49 -10.76 -2.06
C ALA A 284 -3.31 -10.64 -3.35
N THR A 285 -4.47 -9.98 -3.30
CA THR A 285 -5.28 -9.63 -4.46
C THR A 285 -4.58 -8.61 -5.35
N LEU A 286 -4.00 -7.55 -4.78
CA LEU A 286 -3.20 -6.58 -5.55
C LEU A 286 -1.99 -7.24 -6.25
N LEU A 287 -1.29 -8.15 -5.59
CA LEU A 287 -0.20 -8.92 -6.20
C LEU A 287 -0.70 -9.81 -7.34
N LYS A 288 -1.85 -10.47 -7.17
CA LYS A 288 -2.44 -11.29 -8.23
C LYS A 288 -2.78 -10.46 -9.46
N GLU A 289 -3.45 -9.33 -9.25
CA GLU A 289 -3.76 -8.38 -10.32
C GLU A 289 -2.50 -7.84 -11.00
N ALA A 290 -1.43 -7.60 -10.24
CA ALA A 290 -0.16 -7.19 -10.79
C ALA A 290 0.49 -8.30 -11.64
N MET A 291 0.46 -9.55 -11.19
CA MET A 291 1.07 -10.66 -11.94
C MET A 291 0.26 -11.11 -13.17
N ASP A 292 -1.05 -10.84 -13.20
CA ASP A 292 -1.92 -11.19 -14.34
C ASP A 292 -1.86 -10.15 -15.49
N GLY A 293 -1.18 -9.02 -15.28
CA GLY A 293 -1.11 -7.92 -16.25
C GLY A 293 -0.03 -8.09 -17.31
N LEU A 294 -0.25 -7.52 -18.50
CA LEU A 294 0.74 -7.40 -19.57
C LEU A 294 1.65 -6.17 -19.32
N GLY A 295 2.77 -6.35 -18.62
CA GLY A 295 3.94 -5.46 -18.64
C GLY A 295 3.89 -4.12 -17.87
N THR A 296 2.73 -3.50 -17.65
CA THR A 296 2.62 -2.24 -16.86
C THR A 296 2.55 -2.44 -15.34
N THR A 297 2.41 -3.68 -14.90
CA THR A 297 2.15 -4.07 -13.52
C THR A 297 3.40 -4.39 -12.70
N ASP A 298 4.57 -4.47 -13.35
CA ASP A 298 5.87 -4.68 -12.71
C ASP A 298 6.15 -3.62 -11.64
N SER A 299 5.83 -2.34 -11.93
CA SER A 299 6.00 -1.24 -10.97
C SER A 299 5.13 -1.36 -9.72
N THR A 300 3.92 -1.92 -9.84
CA THR A 300 3.01 -2.17 -8.71
C THR A 300 3.51 -3.36 -7.90
N LEU A 301 3.91 -4.45 -8.57
CA LEU A 301 4.55 -5.60 -7.93
C LEU A 301 5.78 -5.17 -7.12
N MET A 302 6.71 -4.46 -7.76
CA MET A 302 7.94 -3.93 -7.14
C MET A 302 7.63 -3.04 -5.95
N ARG A 303 6.68 -2.11 -6.07
CA ARG A 303 6.28 -1.21 -4.96
C ARG A 303 5.67 -1.98 -3.80
N ILE A 304 4.82 -2.97 -4.06
CA ILE A 304 4.26 -3.81 -2.99
C ILE A 304 5.38 -4.57 -2.29
N VAL A 305 6.27 -5.23 -3.04
CA VAL A 305 7.42 -5.96 -2.49
C VAL A 305 8.29 -5.04 -1.65
N ALA A 306 8.78 -3.93 -2.23
CA ALA A 306 9.67 -2.99 -1.56
C ALA A 306 9.06 -2.35 -0.31
N THR A 307 7.76 -2.07 -0.30
CA THR A 307 7.09 -1.41 0.84
C THR A 307 6.51 -2.39 1.86
N ARG A 308 6.45 -3.70 1.57
CA ARG A 308 5.85 -4.71 2.46
C ARG A 308 6.82 -5.81 2.92
N CYS A 309 8.00 -5.95 2.31
CA CYS A 309 9.03 -6.93 2.67
C CYS A 309 9.48 -6.86 4.14
N GLU A 310 9.40 -5.68 4.78
CA GLU A 310 9.76 -5.50 6.19
C GLU A 310 8.59 -5.63 7.17
N VAL A 311 7.39 -5.93 6.67
CA VAL A 311 6.17 -5.96 7.48
C VAL A 311 5.54 -7.35 7.51
N ARG A 312 5.01 -7.85 6.38
CA ARG A 312 4.15 -9.06 6.33
C ARG A 312 4.16 -9.77 4.95
N MET A 313 5.29 -9.79 4.23
CA MET A 313 5.30 -10.31 2.85
C MET A 313 5.04 -11.82 2.77
N ASP A 314 5.36 -12.59 3.81
CA ASP A 314 5.21 -14.05 3.92
C ASP A 314 3.74 -14.42 4.02
N GLN A 315 3.01 -13.70 4.85
CA GLN A 315 1.58 -13.89 5.02
C GLN A 315 0.84 -13.49 3.75
N ILE A 316 1.31 -12.43 3.07
CA ILE A 316 0.77 -12.01 1.78
C ILE A 316 1.04 -13.10 0.71
N GLU A 317 2.26 -13.62 0.63
CA GLU A 317 2.65 -14.70 -0.27
C GLU A 317 1.86 -15.99 0.01
N LEU A 318 1.79 -16.43 1.27
CA LEU A 318 1.03 -17.61 1.67
C LEU A 318 -0.46 -17.46 1.35
N ALA A 319 -1.05 -16.29 1.63
CA ALA A 319 -2.44 -16.02 1.27
C ALA A 319 -2.64 -16.03 -0.25
N HIS A 320 -1.70 -15.47 -1.00
CA HIS A 320 -1.70 -15.51 -2.46
C HIS A 320 -1.65 -16.96 -2.97
N ILE A 321 -0.70 -17.77 -2.49
CA ILE A 321 -0.54 -19.19 -2.88
C ILE A 321 -1.79 -19.99 -2.53
N HIS A 322 -2.30 -19.85 -1.31
CA HIS A 322 -3.50 -20.56 -0.86
C HIS A 322 -4.73 -20.24 -1.71
N LYS A 323 -4.90 -18.96 -2.07
CA LYS A 323 -6.09 -18.48 -2.79
C LYS A 323 -6.00 -18.72 -4.31
N TYR A 324 -4.82 -18.58 -4.91
CA TYR A 324 -4.66 -18.53 -6.36
C TYR A 324 -3.84 -19.69 -6.95
N SER A 325 -2.84 -20.24 -6.26
CA SER A 325 -1.99 -21.32 -6.80
C SER A 325 -2.66 -22.71 -6.81
N ARG A 326 -3.77 -22.90 -6.06
CA ARG A 326 -4.60 -24.12 -6.21
C ARG A 326 -5.39 -24.16 -7.53
N LYS A 327 -5.53 -23.04 -8.26
CA LYS A 327 -6.22 -22.98 -9.57
C LYS A 327 -5.27 -23.04 -10.78
N ASN A 328 -4.02 -22.56 -10.67
CA ASN A 328 -3.08 -22.48 -11.80
C ASN A 328 -1.75 -23.20 -11.50
N ARG A 329 -1.74 -24.54 -11.61
CA ARG A 329 -0.55 -25.37 -11.34
C ARG A 329 0.48 -25.41 -12.49
N LEU A 330 0.56 -24.36 -13.33
CA LEU A 330 1.37 -24.39 -14.56
C LEU A 330 2.30 -23.18 -14.82
N GLU A 331 2.34 -22.13 -14.00
CA GLU A 331 3.09 -20.90 -14.39
C GLU A 331 4.01 -20.30 -13.32
N LEU A 332 4.56 -21.09 -12.39
CA LEU A 332 5.60 -20.60 -11.48
C LEU A 332 6.83 -21.49 -11.55
N HIS A 333 7.60 -21.32 -12.62
CA HIS A 333 8.99 -21.77 -12.72
C HIS A 333 9.92 -20.55 -12.74
N ASP A 334 9.97 -19.80 -11.64
CA ASP A 334 11.25 -19.27 -11.15
C ASP A 334 11.13 -18.85 -9.68
N HIS A 335 11.77 -19.62 -8.80
CA HIS A 335 11.82 -19.34 -7.36
C HIS A 335 12.91 -18.31 -7.00
N ARG A 336 13.64 -17.77 -7.98
CA ARG A 336 14.78 -16.86 -7.76
C ARG A 336 14.41 -15.39 -7.57
N LEU A 337 13.18 -14.99 -7.89
CA LEU A 337 12.69 -13.62 -7.67
C LEU A 337 12.14 -13.38 -6.25
N TRP A 338 12.25 -14.37 -5.36
CA TRP A 338 11.60 -14.39 -4.04
C TRP A 338 12.58 -14.60 -2.87
N MET A 339 13.84 -14.18 -3.02
CA MET A 339 14.82 -14.13 -1.94
C MET A 339 15.46 -12.75 -1.86
#